data_AF-A0A438CT41-F1
#
_entry.id   AF-A0A438CT41-F1
#
_cell.length_a   1.000
_cell.length_b   1.000
_cell.length_c   1.000
_cell.angle_alpha   90.00
_cell.angle_beta   90.00
_cell.angle_gamma   90.00
#
_symmetry.space_group_name_H-M   'P 1'
#
loop_
_entity.id
_entity.type
_entity.pdbx_description
1 polymer ?
#
loop_
_entity_poly.entity_id
_entity_poly.type
_entity_poly.pdbx_seq_one_letter_code
_entity_poly.pdbx_strand_id
1 'polypeptide(L)' 'MSIEVAPWYSHIANYLVTGEVPSEWSAQDKKNFFAKIHAYYWEEPFLFKYCADQIIRKCVPEQKAIRNSIPLS' A
#
# COMPACT_ATOMS: atom_id res chain seq x y z
N MET A 1 -11.55 -16.09 12.18
CA MET A 1 -10.27 -15.43 11.85
C MET A 1 -10.61 -14.13 11.18
N SER A 2 -10.37 -13.03 11.88
CA SER A 2 -10.66 -11.69 11.41
C SER A 2 -9.89 -11.48 10.11
N ILE A 3 -10.61 -11.25 9.01
CA ILE A 3 -10.04 -10.63 7.82
C ILE A 3 -9.74 -9.21 8.30
N GLU A 4 -8.60 -9.05 8.97
CA GLU A 4 -8.10 -7.72 9.29
C GLU A 4 -8.01 -7.03 7.95
N VAL A 5 -8.74 -5.92 7.87
CA VAL A 5 -8.72 -4.95 6.79
C VAL A 5 -7.28 -4.52 6.66
N ALA A 6 -6.49 -5.33 5.96
CA ALA A 6 -5.13 -5.06 5.61
C ALA A 6 -5.30 -3.98 4.53
N PRO A 7 -5.13 -2.69 4.87
CA PRO A 7 -5.37 -1.64 3.90
C PRO A 7 -4.44 -1.93 2.72
N TRP A 8 -4.88 -1.63 1.49
CA TRP A 8 -4.13 -1.82 0.24
C TRP A 8 -2.61 -1.58 0.35
N TYR A 9 -2.20 -0.68 1.24
CA TYR A 9 -0.82 -0.42 1.67
C TYR A 9 -0.05 -1.68 2.11
N SER A 10 -0.62 -2.48 2.99
CA SER A 10 -0.01 -3.68 3.57
C SER A 10 0.26 -4.77 2.53
N HIS A 11 -0.68 -5.02 1.62
CA HIS A 11 -0.48 -5.97 0.53
C HIS A 11 0.62 -5.52 -0.43
N ILE A 12 0.69 -4.23 -0.74
CA ILE A 12 1.76 -3.66 -1.58
C ILE A 12 3.11 -3.77 -0.86
N ALA A 13 3.18 -3.32 0.39
CA ALA A 13 4.42 -3.35 1.18
C ALA A 13 4.94 -4.79 1.34
N ASN A 14 4.06 -5.73 1.72
CA ASN A 14 4.42 -7.14 1.88
C ASN A 14 4.95 -7.72 0.57
N TYR A 15 4.26 -7.51 -0.56
CA TYR A 15 4.74 -7.99 -1.86
C TYR A 15 6.10 -7.40 -2.24
N LEU A 16 6.33 -6.10 -1.99
CA LEU A 16 7.61 -5.46 -2.32
C LEU A 16 8.76 -5.95 -1.44
N VAL A 17 8.49 -6.42 -0.22
CA VAL A 17 9.49 -6.94 0.72
C VAL A 17 9.73 -8.44 0.54
N THR A 18 8.65 -9.23 0.44
CA THR A 18 8.72 -10.70 0.44
C THR A 18 8.55 -11.32 -0.95
N GLY A 19 8.00 -10.58 -1.92
CA GLY A 19 7.63 -11.11 -3.23
C GLY A 19 6.37 -11.98 -3.22
N GLU A 20 5.70 -12.12 -2.08
CA GLU A 20 4.57 -13.03 -1.94
C GLU A 20 3.24 -12.37 -2.31
N VAL A 21 2.41 -13.11 -3.06
CA VAL A 21 1.05 -12.71 -3.41
C VAL A 21 0.07 -13.64 -2.71
N PRO A 22 -0.99 -13.10 -2.07
CA PRO A 22 -2.02 -13.91 -1.43
C PRO A 22 -2.59 -14.97 -2.38
N SER A 23 -2.66 -16.21 -1.91
CA SER A 23 -3.14 -17.36 -2.68
C SER A 23 -4.64 -17.28 -2.98
N GLU A 24 -5.37 -16.68 -2.05
CA GLU A 24 -6.81 -16.45 -2.03
C GLU A 24 -7.29 -15.42 -3.07
N TRP A 25 -6.38 -14.64 -3.66
CA TRP A 25 -6.73 -13.68 -4.70
C TRP A 25 -7.11 -14.37 -6.00
N SER A 26 -8.21 -13.89 -6.61
CA SER A 26 -8.61 -14.35 -7.94
C SER A 26 -7.60 -13.92 -9.00
N ALA A 27 -7.64 -14.55 -10.17
CA ALA A 27 -6.80 -14.14 -11.31
C ALA A 27 -7.02 -12.66 -11.68
N GLN A 28 -8.26 -12.16 -11.53
CA GLN A 28 -8.60 -10.77 -11.80
C GLN A 28 -8.01 -9.82 -10.76
N ASP A 29 -8.02 -10.19 -9.48
CA ASP A 29 -7.42 -9.38 -8.40
C ASP A 29 -5.90 -9.28 -8.59
N LYS A 30 -5.25 -10.40 -8.89
CA LYS A 30 -3.82 -10.45 -9.20
C LYS A 30 -3.49 -9.54 -10.39
N LYS A 31 -4.24 -9.63 -11.48
CA LYS A 31 -4.05 -8.78 -12.66
C LYS A 31 -4.20 -7.29 -12.31
N ASN A 32 -5.23 -6.93 -11.55
CA ASN A 32 -5.47 -5.56 -11.10
C ASN A 32 -4.35 -5.05 -10.18
N PHE A 33 -3.83 -5.92 -9.31
CA PHE A 33 -2.72 -5.61 -8.42
C PHE A 33 -1.43 -5.37 -9.20
N PHE A 34 -1.04 -6.29 -10.10
CA PHE A 34 0.16 -6.14 -10.93
C PHE A 34 0.09 -4.93 -11.85
N ALA A 35 -1.10 -4.58 -12.36
CA ALA A 35 -1.26 -3.35 -13.13
C ALA A 35 -0.94 -2.07 -12.33
N LYS A 36 -1.11 -2.11 -10.99
CA LYS A 36 -0.87 -0.98 -10.09
C LYS A 36 0.51 -1.01 -9.44
N ILE A 37 1.10 -2.19 -9.23
CA ILE A 37 2.31 -2.34 -8.42
C ILE A 37 3.52 -1.58 -8.97
N HIS A 38 3.60 -1.45 -10.29
CA HIS A 38 4.67 -0.71 -10.98
C HIS A 38 4.73 0.78 -10.61
N ALA A 39 3.64 1.35 -10.10
CA ALA A 39 3.61 2.74 -9.64
C ALA A 39 4.13 2.91 -8.21
N TYR A 40 4.46 1.83 -7.49
CA TYR A 40 4.86 1.88 -6.10
C TYR A 40 6.29 1.37 -5.91
N TYR A 41 6.98 1.94 -4.92
CA TYR A 41 8.26 1.42 -4.44
C TYR A 41 8.33 1.49 -2.91
N TRP A 42 9.05 0.55 -2.32
CA TRP A 42 9.23 0.42 -0.88
C TRP A 42 10.63 0.90 -0.51
N GLU A 43 10.70 1.93 0.33
CA GLU A 43 11.93 2.33 1.01
C GLU A 43 11.63 2.31 2.51
N GLU A 44 12.09 1.27 3.19
CA GLU A 44 11.77 1.01 4.59
C GLU A 44 11.99 2.26 5.45
N PRO A 45 11.00 2.72 6.24
CA PRO A 45 9.69 2.11 6.57
C PRO A 45 8.50 2.68 5.78
N PHE A 46 8.74 3.25 4.59
CA PHE A 46 7.77 4.04 3.84
C PHE A 46 7.48 3.47 2.45
N LEU A 47 6.21 3.46 2.12
CA LEU A 47 5.75 3.23 0.76
C LEU A 47 5.65 4.56 0.02
N PHE A 48 6.13 4.58 -1.21
CA PHE A 48 6.04 5.73 -2.09
C PHE A 48 5.33 5.36 -3.38
N LYS A 49 4.71 6.36 -3.99
CA LYS A 49 4.00 6.23 -5.27
C LYS A 49 4.52 7.25 -6.28
N TYR A 50 4.83 6.78 -7.48
CA TYR A 50 5.03 7.61 -8.66
C TYR A 50 3.68 8.11 -9.16
N CYS A 51 3.47 9.42 -9.09
CA CYS A 51 2.28 10.07 -9.63
C CYS A 51 2.51 10.53 -11.07
N ALA A 52 1.43 10.72 -11.82
CA ALA A 52 1.48 11.12 -13.24
C ALA A 52 2.10 12.50 -13.46
N ASP A 53 2.13 13.33 -12.42
CA ASP A 53 2.81 14.63 -12.36
C ASP A 53 4.34 14.50 -12.21
N GLN A 54 4.90 13.29 -12.30
CA GLN A 54 6.31 12.97 -12.05
C GLN A 54 6.75 13.24 -10.60
N ILE A 55 5.80 13.50 -9.68
CA ILE A 55 6.10 13.71 -8.27
C ILE A 55 5.99 12.38 -7.54
N ILE A 56 7.00 12.10 -6.73
CA ILE A 56 6.97 10.97 -5.81
C ILE A 56 6.26 11.40 -4.53
N ARG A 57 5.20 10.68 -4.16
CA ARG A 57 4.42 10.98 -2.95
C ARG A 57 4.51 9.81 -1.97
N LYS A 58 4.76 10.15 -0.70
CA LYS A 58 4.74 9.20 0.40
C LYS A 58 3.30 8.75 0.67
N CYS A 59 3.07 7.44 0.62
CA CYS A 59 1.81 6.85 1.05
C CYS A 59 1.78 6.80 2.57
N VAL A 60 0.69 7.29 3.16
CA VAL A 60 0.46 7.22 4.61
C VAL A 60 -0.74 6.31 4.84
N PRO A 61 -0.62 5.24 5.63
CA PRO A 61 -1.76 4.40 5.95
C PRO A 61 -2.81 5.24 6.70
N GLU A 62 -4.08 5.02 6.36
CA GLU A 62 -5.21 5.82 6.83
C GLU A 62 -5.31 5.90 8.37
N GLN A 63 -4.94 4.82 9.07
CA GLN A 63 -4.84 4.80 10.54
C GLN A 63 -3.88 5.86 11.11
N LYS A 64 -2.86 6.27 10.35
CA LYS A 64 -1.90 7.31 10.77
C LYS A 64 -2.35 8.71 10.36
N ALA A 65 -3.19 8.83 9.31
CA ALA A 65 -3.76 10.10 8.88
C ALA A 65 -4.70 10.69 9.94
N ILE A 66 -5.55 9.85 10.57
CA ILE A 66 -6.50 10.29 11.62
C ILE A 66 -5.76 10.82 12.86
N ARG A 67 -4.60 10.24 13.22
CA ARG A 67 -3.83 10.68 14.40
C ARG A 67 -3.23 12.08 14.25
N ASN A 68 -2.95 12.52 13.03
CA ASN A 68 -2.37 13.84 12.77
C ASN A 68 -3.43 14.96 12.66
N SER A 69 -4.72 14.63 12.82
CA SER A 69 -5.84 15.58 12.77
C SER A 69 -6.44 15.88 14.15
N ILE A 70 -5.94 15.28 15.23
CA ILE A 70 -6.26 15.75 16.58
C ILE A 70 -5.44 17.02 16.80
N PRO A 71 -6.07 18.19 17.02
CA PRO A 71 -5.31 19.36 17.43
C PRO A 71 -4.62 18.99 18.75
N LEU A 72 -3.29 19.09 18.79
CA LEU A 72 -2.64 19.28 20.09
C LEU A 72 -3.27 20.57 20.63
N SER A 73 -3.98 20.41 21.74
CA SER A 73 -4.58 21.45 22.59
C SER A 73 -3.95 22.83 22.43
#